data_AF-A0A8X6RIX9-F1
#
_entry.id   AF-A0A8X6RIX9-F1
#
_cell.length_a   1.000
_cell.length_b   1.000
_cell.length_c   1.000
_cell.angle_alpha   90.00
_cell.angle_beta   90.00
_cell.angle_gamma   90.00
#
_symmetry.space_group_name_H-M   'P 1'
#
loop_
_entity.id
_entity.type
_entity.pdbx_description
1 polymer ?
#
loop_
_entity_poly.entity_id
_entity_poly.type
_entity_poly.pdbx_seq_one_letter_code
_entity_poly.pdbx_strand_id
1 'polypeptide(L)'
;MDCWRTTQGTNTNNFSCYFLKDNDSVDDTLKLFFELESLGIKDDPCYRKDDQAMNIFKETVQYNNNRYVVELPFRKHWNELSNNISVAKQRFQSLWGRLRRYKTLYTQYKETIQDYLNQGIIEKVNDTEINVHKPMYYLPHQAIKKEGRVTTSTRIVFDAASHQANELSLNDCLWPGPNLNPNLLDVLINFRLNRVAISSDIRQAFFSNLLGG
;
A
#
# COMPACT_ATOMS: atom_id res chain seq x y z
N MET A 1 13.51 15.17 -51.79
CA MET A 1 13.21 16.52 -51.29
C MET A 1 12.86 16.41 -49.81
N ASP A 2 13.94 16.34 -49.04
CA ASP A 2 14.25 16.88 -47.70
C ASP A 2 13.21 17.88 -47.14
N CYS A 3 12.99 18.02 -45.82
CA CYS A 3 13.88 17.98 -44.65
C CYS A 3 13.00 17.64 -43.41
N TRP A 4 13.50 17.18 -42.25
CA TRP A 4 14.30 17.95 -41.28
C TRP A 4 15.19 17.08 -40.36
N ARG A 5 16.23 17.75 -39.83
CA ARG A 5 17.37 17.33 -38.98
C ARG A 5 17.02 16.99 -37.52
N THR A 6 17.89 16.16 -36.92
CA THR A 6 18.08 15.88 -35.48
C THR A 6 19.29 16.61 -34.89
N THR A 7 19.19 16.98 -33.61
CA THR A 7 20.27 17.25 -32.62
C THR A 7 19.57 17.55 -31.28
N GLN A 8 19.97 17.12 -30.07
CA GLN A 8 21.01 16.27 -29.49
C GLN A 8 20.46 15.79 -28.13
N GLY A 9 20.93 14.64 -27.65
CA GLY A 9 20.65 14.16 -26.30
C GLY A 9 21.49 12.92 -26.01
N THR A 10 22.77 13.11 -25.74
CA THR A 10 23.65 12.07 -25.24
C THR A 10 23.17 11.61 -23.87
N ASN A 11 22.73 10.37 -23.75
CA ASN A 11 22.86 9.62 -22.51
C ASN A 11 23.37 8.23 -22.86
N THR A 12 24.66 8.04 -22.61
CA THR A 12 25.38 6.79 -22.81
C THR A 12 24.83 5.75 -21.82
N ASN A 13 24.05 4.79 -22.32
CA ASN A 13 23.88 3.52 -21.64
C ASN A 13 25.24 2.81 -21.67
N ASN A 14 26.00 2.91 -20.57
CA ASN A 14 27.17 2.08 -20.34
C ASN A 14 26.73 0.63 -20.14
N PHE A 15 26.62 -0.13 -21.23
CA PHE A 15 26.63 -1.58 -21.14
C PHE A 15 28.07 -2.00 -20.86
N SER A 16 28.37 -2.25 -19.58
CA SER A 16 29.62 -2.89 -19.18
C SER A 16 29.40 -4.40 -19.19
N CYS A 17 30.07 -5.08 -20.13
CA CYS A 17 30.13 -6.54 -20.18
C CYS A 17 31.37 -6.99 -19.40
N TYR A 18 31.16 -7.68 -18.28
CA TYR A 18 32.26 -8.25 -17.49
C TYR A 18 32.35 -9.74 -17.77
N PHE A 19 33.49 -10.17 -18.31
CA PHE A 19 33.83 -11.58 -18.45
C PHE A 19 34.34 -12.10 -17.11
N LEU A 20 33.64 -13.08 -16.53
CA LEU A 20 34.12 -13.84 -15.38
C LEU A 20 35.37 -14.61 -15.80
N LYS A 21 36.44 -14.53 -15.00
CA LYS A 21 37.63 -15.36 -15.22
C LYS A 21 37.42 -16.71 -14.52
N ASP A 22 37.89 -17.80 -15.13
CA ASP A 22 37.77 -19.19 -14.65
C ASP A 22 38.40 -19.49 -13.27
N ASN A 23 38.83 -18.47 -12.51
CA ASN A 23 39.55 -18.62 -11.25
C ASN A 23 38.87 -17.92 -10.06
N ASP A 24 37.67 -17.39 -10.25
CA ASP A 24 36.89 -16.81 -9.17
C ASP A 24 36.27 -17.93 -8.31
N SER A 25 36.36 -17.81 -6.99
CA SER A 25 35.69 -18.75 -6.08
C SER A 25 34.20 -18.75 -6.37
N VAL A 26 33.60 -19.94 -6.45
CA VAL A 26 32.15 -20.10 -6.70
C VAL A 26 31.30 -19.28 -5.73
N ASP A 27 31.79 -19.09 -4.49
CA ASP A 27 31.14 -18.28 -3.46
C ASP A 27 31.12 -16.78 -3.81
N ASP A 28 32.18 -16.28 -4.43
CA ASP A 28 32.28 -14.88 -4.86
C ASP A 28 31.47 -14.64 -6.13
N THR A 29 31.42 -15.63 -7.04
CA THR A 29 30.59 -15.58 -8.24
C THR A 29 29.10 -15.59 -7.89
N LEU A 30 28.69 -16.39 -6.90
CA LEU A 30 27.31 -16.42 -6.41
C LEU A 30 26.93 -15.10 -5.71
N LYS A 31 27.82 -14.54 -4.88
CA LYS A 31 27.60 -13.21 -4.28
C LYS A 31 27.41 -12.14 -5.34
N LEU A 32 28.28 -12.10 -6.35
CA LEU A 32 28.17 -11.14 -7.44
C LEU A 32 26.88 -11.34 -8.26
N PHE A 33 26.47 -12.58 -8.52
CA PHE A 33 25.23 -12.89 -9.21
C PHE A 33 23.99 -12.39 -8.44
N PHE A 34 23.92 -12.64 -7.13
CA PHE A 34 22.82 -12.16 -6.29
C PHE A 34 22.87 -10.64 -6.05
N GLU A 35 24.06 -10.02 -6.02
CA GLU A 35 24.21 -8.57 -6.02
C GLU A 35 23.72 -7.94 -7.33
N LEU A 36 23.93 -8.61 -8.47
CA LEU A 36 23.47 -8.16 -9.78
C LEU A 36 21.95 -8.31 -9.94
N GLU A 37 21.35 -9.41 -9.47
CA GLU A 37 19.88 -9.54 -9.42
C GLU A 37 19.23 -8.54 -8.44
N SER A 38 19.93 -8.15 -7.37
CA SER A 38 19.47 -7.14 -6.42
C SER A 38 19.74 -5.69 -6.85
N LEU A 39 20.39 -5.44 -8.00
CA LEU A 39 20.51 -4.06 -8.55
C LEU A 39 19.17 -3.44 -8.97
N GLY A 40 18.06 -4.19 -8.94
CA GLY A 40 16.69 -3.63 -9.01
C GLY A 40 16.01 -3.39 -7.66
N ILE A 41 16.58 -3.91 -6.56
CA ILE A 41 16.07 -3.81 -5.18
C ILE A 41 17.28 -3.70 -4.24
N LYS A 42 17.97 -2.57 -4.27
CA LYS A 42 18.88 -2.21 -3.17
C LYS A 42 18.05 -1.45 -2.15
N ASP A 43 18.00 -1.93 -0.91
CA ASP A 43 17.63 -1.08 0.21
C ASP A 43 18.65 0.06 0.25
N ASP A 44 18.23 1.24 -0.18
CA ASP A 44 19.09 2.41 -0.18
C ASP A 44 19.55 2.69 1.27
N PRO A 45 20.86 2.59 1.57
CA PRO A 45 21.39 2.86 2.91
C PRO A 45 21.12 4.30 3.39
N CYS A 46 20.67 5.20 2.49
CA CYS A 46 20.27 6.55 2.83
C CYS A 46 18.97 6.62 3.68
N TYR A 47 18.19 5.54 3.79
CA TYR A 47 16.95 5.50 4.58
C TYR A 47 17.13 5.09 6.05
N ARG A 48 18.29 5.38 6.65
CA ARG A 48 18.53 5.15 8.08
C ARG A 48 19.17 6.38 8.71
N LYS A 49 18.33 7.25 9.29
CA LYS A 49 18.66 7.91 10.57
C LYS A 49 17.47 8.50 11.33
N ASP A 50 16.34 8.79 10.67
CA ASP A 50 15.06 9.06 11.36
C ASP A 50 13.89 8.64 10.48
N ASP A 51 13.45 7.39 10.61
CA ASP A 51 12.19 6.95 10.00
C ASP A 51 11.03 7.60 10.78
N GLN A 52 10.57 8.74 10.27
CA GLN A 52 9.53 9.55 10.90
C GLN A 52 8.24 8.75 11.14
N ALA A 53 7.90 7.81 10.23
CA ALA A 53 6.75 6.93 10.44
C ALA A 53 6.96 6.01 11.66
N MET A 54 8.17 5.46 11.81
CA MET A 54 8.53 4.64 12.97
C MET A 54 8.59 5.44 14.28
N ASN A 55 9.04 6.70 14.23
CA ASN A 55 9.05 7.58 15.40
C ASN A 55 7.62 7.89 15.85
N ILE A 56 6.74 8.30 14.93
CA ILE A 56 5.31 8.54 15.23
C ILE A 56 4.66 7.24 15.75
N PHE A 57 4.94 6.09 15.14
CA PHE A 57 4.44 4.81 15.62
C PHE A 57 4.84 4.56 17.09
N LYS A 58 6.12 4.72 17.43
CA LYS A 58 6.62 4.48 18.79
C LYS A 58 6.05 5.46 19.81
N GLU A 59 5.81 6.70 19.41
CA GLU A 59 5.28 7.75 20.28
C GLU A 59 3.77 7.61 20.51
N THR A 60 3.02 7.16 19.50
CA THR A 60 1.55 7.19 19.51
C THR A 60 0.91 5.82 19.74
N VAL A 61 1.68 4.73 19.68
CA VAL A 61 1.15 3.39 19.94
C VAL A 61 0.62 3.28 21.38
N GLN A 62 -0.66 2.98 21.49
CA GLN A 62 -1.35 2.76 22.74
C GLN A 62 -2.07 1.41 22.72
N TYR A 63 -2.17 0.77 23.88
CA TYR A 63 -2.95 -0.45 24.04
C TYR A 63 -4.24 -0.15 24.79
N ASN A 64 -5.33 0.02 24.04
CA ASN A 64 -6.63 0.41 24.55
C ASN A 64 -7.67 -0.67 24.20
N ASN A 65 -8.51 -1.08 25.15
CA ASN A 65 -9.62 -2.02 24.94
C ASN A 65 -9.22 -3.30 24.18
N ASN A 66 -8.13 -3.95 24.61
CA ASN A 66 -7.56 -5.15 24.00
C ASN A 66 -7.05 -4.97 22.55
N ARG A 67 -6.82 -3.74 22.09
CA ARG A 67 -6.35 -3.44 20.73
C ARG A 67 -5.20 -2.44 20.76
N TYR A 68 -4.31 -2.55 19.78
CA TYR A 68 -3.32 -1.52 19.52
C TYR A 68 -3.96 -0.42 18.68
N VAL A 69 -3.81 0.81 19.15
CA VAL A 69 -4.24 2.03 18.46
C VAL A 69 -2.98 2.84 18.17
N VAL A 70 -2.83 3.29 16.93
CA VAL A 70 -1.70 4.10 16.49
C VAL A 70 -2.26 5.23 15.65
N GLU A 71 -1.67 6.42 15.79
CA GLU A 71 -1.99 7.54 14.91
C GLU A 71 -1.38 7.33 13.52
N LEU A 72 -2.02 7.93 12.52
CA LEU A 72 -1.49 7.92 11.16
C LEU A 72 -0.20 8.76 11.07
N PRO A 73 0.87 8.25 10.40
CA PRO A 73 2.16 8.92 10.34
C PRO A 73 2.15 10.07 9.33
N PHE A 74 1.49 11.18 9.66
CA PHE A 74 1.42 12.33 8.76
C PHE A 74 2.78 13.03 8.58
N ARG A 75 3.11 13.42 7.33
CA ARG A 75 4.32 14.19 7.00
C ARG A 75 4.26 15.64 7.46
N LYS A 76 3.05 16.18 7.48
CA LYS A 76 2.71 17.55 7.82
C LYS A 76 1.39 17.54 8.58
N HIS A 77 0.91 18.69 9.03
CA HIS A 77 -0.39 18.74 9.69
C HIS A 77 -1.52 18.26 8.76
N TRP A 78 -2.49 17.54 9.32
CA TRP A 78 -3.66 17.00 8.61
C TRP A 78 -4.49 18.08 7.89
N ASN A 79 -4.28 19.35 8.22
CA ASN A 79 -4.99 20.50 7.67
C ASN A 79 -4.63 20.81 6.20
N GLU A 80 -3.59 20.19 5.64
CA GLU A 80 -3.28 20.28 4.22
C GLU A 80 -4.14 19.36 3.34
N LEU A 81 -4.91 18.42 3.93
CA LEU A 81 -5.83 17.59 3.17
C LEU A 81 -7.08 18.40 2.77
N SER A 82 -7.12 18.77 1.50
CA SER A 82 -8.29 19.40 0.90
C SER A 82 -9.48 18.45 0.81
N ASN A 83 -10.68 19.01 0.96
CA ASN A 83 -11.92 18.24 0.93
C ASN A 83 -12.19 17.68 -0.48
N ASN A 84 -12.22 16.35 -0.60
CA ASN A 84 -12.40 15.65 -1.87
C ASN A 84 -13.84 15.11 -2.09
N ILE A 85 -14.84 15.64 -1.38
CA ILE A 85 -16.22 15.12 -1.39
C ILE A 85 -16.84 15.03 -2.79
N SER A 86 -16.52 15.97 -3.69
CA SER A 86 -17.04 15.97 -5.07
C SER A 86 -16.58 14.73 -5.83
N VAL A 87 -15.30 14.37 -5.73
CA VAL A 87 -14.69 13.20 -6.36
C VAL A 87 -15.26 11.93 -5.75
N ALA A 88 -15.33 11.86 -4.42
CA ALA A 88 -15.89 10.71 -3.71
C ALA A 88 -17.37 10.46 -4.07
N LYS A 89 -18.19 11.52 -4.14
CA LYS A 89 -19.60 11.44 -4.56
C LYS A 89 -19.74 10.93 -6.00
N GLN A 90 -18.95 11.44 -6.94
CA GLN A 90 -19.00 11.01 -8.34
C GLN A 90 -18.63 9.52 -8.49
N ARG A 91 -17.57 9.08 -7.79
CA ARG A 91 -17.16 7.67 -7.75
C ARG A 91 -18.25 6.79 -7.14
N PHE A 92 -18.86 7.25 -6.05
CA PHE A 92 -19.95 6.54 -5.39
C PHE A 92 -21.19 6.42 -6.29
N GLN A 93 -21.60 7.47 -7.00
CA GLN A 93 -22.72 7.40 -7.95
C GLN A 93 -22.46 6.37 -9.05
N SER A 94 -21.23 6.28 -9.55
CA SER A 94 -20.84 5.28 -10.54
C SER A 94 -20.92 3.85 -9.99
N LEU A 95 -20.43 3.65 -8.76
CA LEU A 95 -20.56 2.38 -8.03
C LEU A 95 -22.03 2.02 -7.81
N TRP A 96 -22.83 2.99 -7.36
CA TRP A 96 -24.26 2.82 -7.09
C TRP A 96 -25.03 2.40 -8.34
N GLY A 97 -24.73 2.99 -9.49
CA GLY A 97 -25.30 2.57 -10.78
C GLY A 97 -25.01 1.09 -11.09
N ARG A 98 -23.80 0.61 -10.81
CA ARG A 98 -23.43 -0.81 -10.96
C ARG A 98 -24.16 -1.70 -9.95
N LEU A 99 -24.23 -1.29 -8.68
CA LEU A 99 -24.91 -2.06 -7.63
C LEU A 99 -26.40 -2.21 -7.91
N ARG A 100 -27.06 -1.16 -8.42
CA ARG A 100 -28.47 -1.22 -8.84
C ARG A 100 -28.70 -2.17 -10.01
N ARG A 101 -27.73 -2.26 -10.92
CA ARG A 101 -27.82 -3.13 -12.11
C ARG A 101 -27.60 -4.60 -11.76
N TYR A 102 -26.69 -4.90 -10.84
CA TYR A 102 -26.28 -6.28 -10.52
C TYR A 102 -26.63 -6.65 -9.07
N LYS A 103 -27.77 -7.33 -8.89
CA LYS A 103 -28.29 -7.71 -7.57
C LYS A 103 -27.33 -8.57 -6.74
N THR A 104 -26.61 -9.50 -7.37
CA THR A 104 -25.62 -10.35 -6.69
C THR A 104 -24.47 -9.53 -6.13
N LEU A 105 -23.96 -8.56 -6.90
CA LEU A 105 -22.91 -7.64 -6.45
C LEU A 105 -23.39 -6.79 -5.27
N TYR A 106 -24.63 -6.28 -5.33
CA TYR A 106 -25.21 -5.50 -4.24
C TYR A 106 -25.31 -6.30 -2.94
N THR A 107 -25.80 -7.54 -2.99
CA THR A 107 -25.90 -8.40 -1.81
C THR A 107 -24.52 -8.63 -1.18
N GLN A 108 -23.53 -9.02 -1.99
CA GLN A 108 -22.18 -9.28 -1.48
C GLN A 108 -21.49 -8.02 -0.95
N TYR A 109 -21.69 -6.88 -1.62
CA TYR A 109 -21.19 -5.59 -1.16
C TYR A 109 -21.78 -5.22 0.20
N LYS A 110 -23.11 -5.37 0.36
CA LYS A 110 -23.81 -5.10 1.62
C LYS A 110 -23.33 -6.00 2.75
N GLU A 111 -23.17 -7.30 2.48
CA GLU A 111 -22.61 -8.27 3.44
C GLU A 111 -21.21 -7.85 3.88
N THR A 112 -20.34 -7.47 2.93
CA THR A 112 -18.97 -7.03 3.23
C THR A 112 -18.92 -5.78 4.11
N ILE A 113 -19.76 -4.77 3.82
CA ILE A 113 -19.88 -3.57 4.66
C ILE A 113 -20.41 -3.92 6.06
N GLN A 114 -21.38 -4.83 6.16
CA GLN A 114 -21.90 -5.29 7.44
C GLN A 114 -20.85 -6.04 8.25
N ASP A 115 -20.04 -6.87 7.59
CA ASP A 115 -18.91 -7.57 8.23
C ASP A 115 -17.88 -6.58 8.76
N TYR A 116 -17.58 -5.50 8.04
CA TYR A 116 -16.69 -4.44 8.52
C TYR A 116 -17.27 -3.70 9.73
N LEU A 117 -18.58 -3.41 9.74
CA LEU A 117 -19.27 -2.83 10.90
C LEU A 117 -19.22 -3.76 12.12
N ASN A 118 -19.55 -5.04 11.93
CA ASN A 118 -19.58 -6.04 13.00
C ASN A 118 -18.19 -6.28 13.62
N GLN A 119 -17.13 -6.18 12.81
CA GLN A 119 -15.75 -6.29 13.29
C GLN A 119 -15.23 -5.00 13.96
N GLY A 120 -15.98 -3.89 13.81
CA GLY A 120 -15.57 -2.56 14.24
C GLY A 120 -14.41 -2.00 13.41
N ILE A 121 -14.30 -2.40 12.14
CA ILE A 121 -13.34 -1.86 11.16
C ILE A 121 -13.79 -0.49 10.66
N ILE A 122 -15.11 -0.33 10.50
CA ILE A 122 -15.74 0.94 10.14
C ILE A 122 -16.84 1.26 11.14
N GLU A 123 -17.17 2.53 11.27
CA GLU A 123 -18.28 3.01 12.08
C GLU A 123 -19.12 4.02 11.30
N LYS A 124 -20.35 4.25 11.78
CA LYS A 124 -21.21 5.27 11.20
C LYS A 124 -20.85 6.61 11.84
N VAL A 125 -20.37 7.55 11.02
CA VAL A 125 -20.13 8.93 11.43
C VAL A 125 -21.46 9.61 11.75
N ASN A 126 -21.58 10.24 12.91
CA ASN A 126 -22.77 10.99 13.28
C ASN A 126 -22.80 12.35 12.57
N ASP A 127 -23.98 12.83 12.17
CA ASP A 127 -24.13 14.14 11.50
C ASP A 127 -23.63 15.30 12.39
N THR A 128 -23.62 15.13 13.71
CA THR A 128 -23.09 16.08 14.68
C THR A 128 -21.56 16.16 14.71
N GLU A 129 -20.87 15.13 14.24
CA GLU A 129 -19.40 15.06 14.17
C GLU A 129 -18.87 15.64 12.85
N ILE A 130 -19.75 15.85 11.87
CA ILE A 130 -19.46 16.53 10.60
C ILE A 130 -19.26 18.02 10.90
N ASN A 131 -18.06 18.37 11.34
CA ASN A 131 -17.69 19.76 11.56
C ASN A 131 -17.15 20.37 10.27
N VAL A 132 -17.86 21.36 9.72
CA VAL A 132 -17.46 22.10 8.52
C VAL A 132 -16.09 22.79 8.68
N HIS A 133 -15.67 23.04 9.92
CA HIS A 133 -14.38 23.65 10.26
C HIS A 133 -13.25 22.64 10.47
N LYS A 134 -13.53 21.33 10.45
CA LYS A 134 -12.49 20.30 10.38
C LYS A 134 -12.36 19.81 8.93
N PRO A 135 -11.14 19.62 8.42
CA PRO A 135 -10.92 19.05 7.12
C PRO A 135 -11.38 17.61 7.14
N MET A 136 -12.23 17.30 6.16
CA MET A 136 -12.79 15.98 5.96
C MET A 136 -12.25 15.44 4.65
N TYR A 137 -11.70 14.23 4.73
CA TYR A 137 -11.21 13.51 3.57
C TYR A 137 -11.99 12.21 3.42
N TYR A 138 -12.57 12.00 2.24
CA TYR A 138 -13.40 10.85 1.95
C TYR A 138 -12.59 9.86 1.13
N LEU A 139 -12.57 8.59 1.52
CA LEU A 139 -11.94 7.53 0.72
C LEU A 139 -12.96 6.98 -0.29
N PRO A 140 -12.81 7.28 -1.60
CA PRO A 140 -13.62 6.61 -2.60
C PRO A 140 -13.34 5.11 -2.53
N HIS A 141 -14.34 4.30 -2.83
CA HIS A 141 -14.20 2.85 -2.76
C HIS A 141 -14.85 2.17 -3.95
N GLN A 142 -14.38 0.96 -4.24
CA GLN A 142 -14.86 0.15 -5.35
C GLN A 142 -15.04 -1.30 -4.93
N ALA A 143 -16.10 -1.92 -5.46
CA ALA A 143 -16.35 -3.35 -5.33
C ALA A 143 -15.65 -4.12 -6.46
N ILE A 144 -14.68 -4.96 -6.09
CA ILE A 144 -13.93 -5.83 -6.99
C ILE A 144 -14.41 -7.27 -6.78
N LYS A 145 -14.79 -7.92 -7.87
CA LYS A 145 -15.15 -9.34 -7.89
C LYS A 145 -13.88 -10.16 -8.11
N LYS A 146 -13.59 -11.11 -7.22
CA LYS A 146 -12.48 -12.05 -7.43
C LYS A 146 -12.98 -13.25 -8.22
N GLU A 147 -12.65 -13.31 -9.50
CA GLU A 147 -12.97 -14.47 -10.34
C GLU A 147 -12.02 -15.64 -10.00
N GLY A 148 -12.55 -16.87 -9.95
CA GLY A 148 -11.73 -18.09 -9.79
C GLY A 148 -11.63 -18.73 -8.40
N ARG A 149 -12.47 -18.35 -7.42
CA ARG A 149 -12.62 -19.11 -6.15
C ARG A 149 -14.01 -19.71 -6.02
N VAL A 150 -14.10 -20.89 -5.41
CA VAL A 150 -15.36 -21.60 -5.06
C VAL A 150 -16.32 -20.69 -4.28
N THR A 151 -15.78 -19.76 -3.49
CA THR A 151 -16.52 -18.63 -2.90
C THR A 151 -16.07 -17.32 -3.55
N THR A 152 -16.88 -16.80 -4.47
CA THR A 152 -16.65 -15.50 -5.11
C THR A 152 -16.97 -14.37 -4.12
N SER A 153 -16.07 -14.11 -3.17
CA SER A 153 -16.20 -13.01 -2.22
C SER A 153 -15.84 -11.68 -2.91
N THR A 154 -16.79 -10.75 -2.94
CA THR A 154 -16.54 -9.35 -3.35
C THR A 154 -15.65 -8.68 -2.31
N ARG A 155 -14.62 -7.96 -2.77
CA ARG A 155 -13.77 -7.15 -1.89
C ARG A 155 -14.04 -5.68 -2.15
N ILE A 156 -14.03 -4.89 -1.08
CA ILE A 156 -14.12 -3.44 -1.15
C ILE A 156 -12.72 -2.88 -1.00
N VAL A 157 -12.28 -2.12 -2.01
CA VAL A 157 -10.98 -1.45 -2.02
C VAL A 157 -11.20 0.05 -1.89
N PHE A 158 -10.49 0.65 -0.93
CA PHE A 158 -10.49 2.10 -0.70
C PHE A 158 -9.31 2.73 -1.43
N ASP A 159 -9.56 3.84 -2.11
CA ASP A 159 -8.58 4.56 -2.92
C ASP A 159 -8.05 5.78 -2.15
N ALA A 160 -6.98 5.57 -1.38
CA ALA A 160 -6.29 6.62 -0.64
C ALA A 160 -5.42 7.53 -1.52
N ALA A 161 -5.24 7.18 -2.80
CA ALA A 161 -4.53 8.01 -3.77
C ALA A 161 -5.46 9.02 -4.48
N SER A 162 -6.78 8.96 -4.24
CA SER A 162 -7.74 9.81 -4.95
C SER A 162 -7.81 11.24 -4.39
N HIS A 163 -7.35 12.22 -5.17
CA HIS A 163 -7.39 13.63 -4.82
C HIS A 163 -8.15 14.48 -5.86
N GLN A 164 -8.44 15.73 -5.52
CA GLN A 164 -8.88 16.73 -6.50
C GLN A 164 -7.71 17.22 -7.36
N ALA A 165 -7.99 17.79 -8.54
CA ALA A 165 -6.93 18.33 -9.40
C ALA A 165 -6.11 19.38 -8.65
N ASN A 166 -4.78 19.24 -8.68
CA ASN A 166 -3.80 20.09 -7.98
C ASN A 166 -3.85 20.02 -6.44
N GLU A 167 -4.55 19.05 -5.86
CA GLU A 167 -4.58 18.82 -4.41
C GLU A 167 -3.80 17.55 -4.03
N LEU A 168 -3.42 17.43 -2.75
CA LEU A 168 -2.71 16.26 -2.21
C LEU A 168 -3.67 15.07 -1.95
N SER A 169 -3.17 13.86 -2.11
CA SER A 169 -3.85 12.65 -1.65
C SER A 169 -3.49 12.29 -0.21
N LEU A 170 -4.28 11.41 0.42
CA LEU A 170 -3.94 10.88 1.73
C LEU A 170 -2.57 10.19 1.70
N ASN A 171 -2.26 9.44 0.65
CA ASN A 171 -0.95 8.79 0.51
C ASN A 171 0.21 9.79 0.43
N ASP A 172 0.01 10.96 -0.19
CA ASP A 172 1.05 12.01 -0.28
C ASP A 172 1.31 12.68 1.07
N CYS A 173 0.28 12.73 1.91
CA CYS A 173 0.34 13.31 3.25
C CYS A 173 0.92 12.36 4.32
N LEU A 174 1.14 11.08 4.01
CA LEU A 174 1.66 10.09 4.96
C LEU A 174 3.13 9.74 4.68
N TRP A 175 3.92 9.58 5.74
CA TRP A 175 5.26 9.01 5.63
C TRP A 175 5.12 7.53 5.24
N PRO A 176 5.87 7.05 4.22
CA PRO A 176 5.93 5.63 3.95
C PRO A 176 6.60 4.96 5.16
N GLY A 177 5.97 3.90 5.65
CA GLY A 177 6.60 3.08 6.68
C GLY A 177 7.82 2.33 6.12
N PRO A 178 8.68 1.81 7.01
CA PRO A 178 9.81 1.01 6.60
C PRO A 178 9.33 -0.29 5.96
N ASN A 179 10.14 -0.84 5.06
CA ASN A 179 9.89 -2.18 4.54
C ASN A 179 10.12 -3.21 5.64
N LEU A 180 9.05 -3.72 6.23
CA LEU A 180 9.09 -4.78 7.25
C LEU A 180 9.10 -6.19 6.63
N ASN A 181 9.04 -6.30 5.30
CA ASN A 181 9.09 -7.61 4.66
C ASN A 181 10.51 -8.18 4.80
N PRO A 182 10.66 -9.43 5.27
CA PRO A 182 11.95 -10.08 5.29
C PRO A 182 12.47 -10.23 3.86
N ASN A 183 13.79 -10.20 3.70
CA ASN A 183 14.41 -10.47 2.40
C ASN A 183 13.98 -11.86 1.90
N LEU A 184 13.40 -11.90 0.70
CA LEU A 184 12.85 -13.14 0.14
C LEU A 184 13.94 -14.21 -0.03
N LEU A 185 15.16 -13.82 -0.42
CA LEU A 185 16.27 -14.75 -0.56
C LEU A 185 16.62 -15.38 0.79
N ASP A 186 16.71 -14.56 1.85
CA ASP A 186 16.97 -15.05 3.20
C ASP A 186 15.89 -16.02 3.67
N VAL A 187 14.61 -15.70 3.41
CA VAL A 187 13.48 -16.59 3.71
C VAL A 187 13.62 -17.92 2.96
N LEU A 188 13.93 -17.89 1.67
CA LEU A 188 14.08 -19.09 0.84
C LEU A 188 15.28 -19.95 1.25
N ILE A 189 16.42 -19.33 1.57
CA ILE A 189 17.61 -20.02 2.05
C ILE A 189 17.29 -20.69 3.40
N ASN A 190 16.71 -19.96 4.34
CA ASN A 190 16.32 -20.52 5.64
C ASN A 190 15.32 -21.66 5.49
N PHE A 191 14.37 -21.57 4.55
CA PHE A 191 13.42 -22.65 4.28
C PHE A 191 14.11 -23.91 3.74
N ARG A 192 15.19 -23.76 2.95
CA ARG A 192 15.96 -24.87 2.37
C ARG A 192 16.97 -25.48 3.34
N LEU A 193 17.58 -24.67 4.21
CA LEU A 193 18.61 -25.14 5.15
C LEU A 193 18.01 -25.88 6.35
N ASN A 194 16.76 -25.60 6.70
CA ASN A 194 16.09 -26.25 7.82
C ASN A 194 15.34 -27.52 7.38
N ARG A 195 15.50 -28.60 8.14
CA ARG A 195 14.86 -29.90 7.86
C ARG A 195 13.33 -29.85 7.91
N VAL A 196 12.77 -28.92 8.68
CA VAL A 196 11.34 -28.75 8.88
C VAL A 196 11.00 -27.29 8.68
N ALA A 197 9.96 -27.04 7.88
CA ALA A 197 9.43 -25.71 7.67
C ALA A 197 7.93 -25.68 7.99
N ILE A 198 7.51 -24.63 8.69
CA ILE A 198 6.12 -24.41 9.09
C ILE A 198 5.60 -23.22 8.30
N SER A 199 4.47 -23.40 7.62
CA SER A 199 3.78 -22.34 6.90
C SER A 199 2.34 -22.27 7.40
N SER A 200 1.87 -21.06 7.70
CA SER A 200 0.49 -20.79 8.10
C SER A 200 -0.02 -19.55 7.39
N ASP A 201 -1.26 -19.59 6.93
CA ASP A 201 -1.95 -18.42 6.38
C ASP A 201 -2.52 -17.58 7.54
N ILE A 202 -2.08 -16.33 7.63
CA ILE A 202 -2.65 -15.38 8.59
C ILE A 202 -3.89 -14.76 7.93
N ARG A 203 -5.06 -15.27 8.31
CA ARG A 203 -6.32 -14.67 7.89
C ARG A 203 -6.37 -13.22 8.38
N GLN A 204 -6.48 -12.28 7.45
CA GLN A 204 -6.77 -10.85 7.72
C GLN A 204 -5.70 -10.07 8.52
N ALA A 205 -4.41 -10.33 8.27
CA ALA A 205 -3.29 -9.63 8.93
C ALA A 205 -3.35 -8.09 8.93
N PHE A 206 -4.04 -7.48 7.96
CA PHE A 206 -4.14 -6.02 7.83
C PHE A 206 -5.36 -5.39 8.53
N PHE A 207 -6.35 -6.19 8.94
CA PHE A 207 -7.58 -5.67 9.57
C PHE A 207 -7.56 -5.76 11.11
N SER A 208 -6.52 -6.37 11.70
CA SER A 208 -6.33 -6.45 13.15
C SER A 208 -5.81 -5.16 13.77
N ASN A 209 -5.29 -4.23 12.97
CA ASN A 209 -4.76 -2.95 13.41
C ASN A 209 -5.73 -1.86 12.98
N LEU A 210 -6.51 -1.32 13.92
CA LEU A 210 -7.40 -0.20 13.64
C LEU A 210 -6.59 1.10 13.74
N LEU A 211 -6.66 1.93 12.70
CA LEU A 211 -6.10 3.28 12.72
C LEU A 211 -6.95 4.14 13.67
N GLY A 212 -6.33 4.67 14.72
CA GLY A 212 -7.00 5.60 15.63
C GLY A 212 -7.18 6.96 14.96
N GLY A 213 -8.37 7.53 15.08
CA GLY A 213 -8.68 8.90 14.68
C GLY A 213 -8.36 9.92 15.76
#